data_AF-A0A965FFV4-F1
#
_entry.id   AF-A0A965FFV4-F1
#
_cell.length_a   1.000
_cell.length_b   1.000
_cell.length_c   1.000
_cell.angle_alpha   90.00
_cell.angle_beta   90.00
_cell.angle_gamma   90.00
#
_symmetry.space_group_name_H-M   'P 1'
#
loop_
_entity.id
_entity.type
_entity.pdbx_description
1 polymer ?
#
loop_
_entity_poly.entity_id
_entity_poly.type
_entity_poly.pdbx_seq_one_letter_code
_entity_poly.pdbx_strand_id
1 'polypeptide(L)'
;MVTRGRKPAPIELKLLKGNPGKRAINAKAAVLQQSEALAQDAAPEMLLPEAQAYWEHAIAHAPRGLLRKLDVYLLAAWCNAAYRYEYNMRLAAKSDV
;
A
#
# COMPACT_ATOMS: atom_id res chain seq x y z
N MET A 1 -19.97 1.83 -39.27
CA MET A 1 -19.31 1.51 -37.98
C MET A 1 -19.94 2.38 -36.90
N VAL A 2 -20.56 1.82 -35.87
CA VAL A 2 -21.16 2.60 -34.77
C VAL A 2 -20.03 3.03 -33.82
N THR A 3 -19.78 4.34 -33.72
CA THR A 3 -18.86 4.90 -32.72
C THR A 3 -19.50 4.78 -31.34
N ARG A 4 -18.87 4.01 -30.46
CA ARG A 4 -19.35 3.84 -29.08
C ARG A 4 -19.30 5.20 -28.37
N GLY A 5 -20.38 5.56 -27.68
CA GLY A 5 -20.44 6.81 -26.90
C GLY A 5 -19.36 6.89 -25.82
N ARG A 6 -19.16 8.10 -25.28
CA ARG A 6 -18.17 8.39 -24.24
C ARG A 6 -18.28 7.39 -23.08
N LYS A 7 -17.13 6.89 -22.61
CA LYS A 7 -17.07 6.01 -21.44
C LYS A 7 -17.76 6.67 -20.24
N PRO A 8 -18.56 5.92 -19.46
CA PRO A 8 -19.24 6.47 -18.29
C PRO A 8 -18.23 7.00 -17.27
N ALA A 9 -18.60 8.07 -16.57
CA ALA A 9 -17.78 8.60 -15.48
C ALA A 9 -17.59 7.55 -14.37
N PRO A 10 -16.40 7.53 -13.73
CA PRO A 10 -16.13 6.75 -12.52
C PRO A 10 -17.20 6.94 -11.45
N ILE A 11 -17.42 5.91 -10.63
CA ILE A 11 -18.49 5.88 -9.63
C ILE A 11 -18.20 6.88 -8.52
N GLU A 12 -16.94 7.00 -8.11
CA GLU A 12 -16.46 7.94 -7.11
C GLU A 12 -16.79 9.38 -7.53
N LEU A 13 -16.56 9.71 -8.80
CA LEU A 13 -16.89 11.03 -9.35
C LEU A 13 -18.40 11.26 -9.49
N LYS A 14 -19.19 10.21 -9.73
CA LYS A 14 -20.66 10.32 -9.73
C LYS A 14 -21.19 10.58 -8.32
N LEU A 15 -20.64 9.91 -7.31
CA LEU A 15 -21.01 10.08 -5.91
C LEU A 15 -20.66 11.47 -5.40
N LEU A 16 -19.42 11.95 -5.66
CA LEU A 16 -18.99 13.31 -5.31
C LEU A 16 -19.87 14.41 -5.91
N LYS A 17 -20.40 14.18 -7.12
CA LYS A 17 -21.29 15.14 -7.81
C LYS A 17 -22.77 14.99 -7.46
N GLY A 18 -23.12 14.16 -6.48
CA GLY A 18 -24.51 13.96 -6.05
C GLY A 18 -25.37 13.16 -7.05
N ASN A 19 -24.75 12.25 -7.82
CA ASN A 19 -25.41 11.42 -8.82
C ASN A 19 -26.30 12.22 -9.81
N PRO A 20 -25.72 13.09 -10.64
CA PRO A 20 -26.49 14.01 -11.48
C PRO A 20 -27.43 13.30 -12.46
N GLY A 21 -27.09 12.07 -12.86
CA GLY A 21 -27.94 11.25 -13.73
C GLY A 21 -29.09 10.55 -13.00
N LYS A 22 -29.16 10.61 -11.67
CA LYS A 22 -30.16 9.97 -10.78
C LYS A 22 -30.40 8.47 -11.01
N ARG A 23 -29.55 7.80 -11.78
CA ARG A 23 -29.62 6.34 -12.02
C ARG A 23 -29.07 5.61 -10.80
N ALA A 24 -29.57 4.41 -10.54
CA ALA A 24 -29.03 3.56 -9.49
C ALA A 24 -27.51 3.37 -9.69
N ILE A 25 -26.74 3.71 -8.67
CA ILE A 25 -25.29 3.50 -8.66
C ILE A 25 -25.05 2.09 -8.17
N ASN A 26 -24.42 1.26 -9.00
CA ASN A 26 -23.92 -0.04 -8.54
C ASN A 26 -22.71 0.22 -7.63
N ALA A 27 -22.90 0.19 -6.31
CA ALA A 27 -21.82 0.37 -5.34
C ALA A 27 -20.78 -0.77 -5.36
N LYS A 28 -21.12 -1.91 -5.97
CA LYS A 28 -20.22 -3.04 -6.19
C LYS A 28 -19.49 -2.96 -7.54
N ALA A 29 -19.91 -2.07 -8.44
CA ALA A 29 -19.18 -1.88 -9.68
C ALA A 29 -17.81 -1.34 -9.34
N ALA A 30 -16.79 -1.89 -9.99
CA ALA A 30 -15.39 -1.76 -9.64
C ALA A 30 -14.95 -0.29 -9.49
N VAL A 31 -15.15 0.26 -8.29
CA VAL A 31 -14.07 0.95 -7.60
C VAL A 31 -12.91 -0.01 -7.71
N LEU A 32 -11.79 0.42 -8.28
CA LEU A 32 -10.57 -0.39 -8.32
C LEU A 32 -10.14 -0.64 -6.86
N GLN A 33 -10.80 -1.57 -6.19
CA GLN A 33 -10.45 -2.01 -4.84
C GLN A 33 -9.25 -2.90 -5.03
N GLN A 34 -8.11 -2.26 -5.28
CA GLN A 34 -6.82 -2.90 -5.19
C GLN A 34 -6.72 -3.50 -3.80
N SER A 35 -6.41 -4.79 -3.73
CA SER A 35 -6.28 -5.49 -2.45
C SER A 35 -5.27 -4.76 -1.58
N GLU A 36 -5.73 -4.31 -0.42
CA GLU A 36 -4.87 -3.75 0.63
C GLU A 36 -3.95 -4.86 1.13
N ALA A 37 -2.72 -4.50 1.52
CA ALA A 37 -1.87 -5.40 2.29
C ALA A 37 -2.49 -5.52 3.69
N LEU A 38 -2.60 -6.75 4.18
CA LEU A 38 -3.21 -7.05 5.47
C LEU A 38 -2.14 -7.58 6.43
N ALA A 39 -2.37 -7.45 7.73
CA ALA A 39 -1.46 -7.95 8.76
C ALA A 39 -1.23 -9.47 8.67
N GLN A 40 -2.19 -10.21 8.10
CA GLN A 40 -2.07 -11.65 7.83
C GLN A 40 -1.31 -12.00 6.55
N ASP A 41 -0.98 -11.02 5.69
CA ASP A 41 -0.12 -11.29 4.54
C ASP A 41 1.28 -11.60 5.09
N ALA A 42 1.77 -12.82 4.84
CA ALA A 42 3.06 -13.26 5.35
C ALA A 42 4.18 -12.34 4.85
N ALA A 43 5.09 -11.97 5.75
CA ALA A 43 6.30 -11.28 5.36
C ALA A 43 7.05 -12.12 4.32
N PRO A 44 7.57 -11.51 3.25
CA PRO A 44 8.28 -12.25 2.21
C PRO A 44 9.62 -12.75 2.77
N GLU A 45 10.10 -13.88 2.24
CA GLU A 45 11.34 -14.55 2.68
C GLU A 45 12.58 -13.63 2.65
N MET A 46 12.57 -12.60 1.80
CA MET A 46 13.66 -11.63 1.72
C MET A 46 13.74 -10.67 2.93
N LEU A 47 12.72 -10.61 3.79
CA LEU A 47 12.77 -9.81 5.02
C LEU A 47 13.76 -10.45 5.99
N LEU A 48 14.75 -9.67 6.43
CA LEU A 48 15.72 -10.13 7.41
C LEU A 48 15.05 -10.27 8.79
N PRO A 49 15.37 -11.31 9.58
CA PRO A 49 14.82 -11.49 10.92
C PRO A 49 15.01 -10.26 11.82
N GLU A 50 16.14 -9.58 11.70
CA GLU A 50 16.47 -8.38 12.48
C GLU A 50 15.66 -7.14 12.05
N ALA A 51 15.13 -7.14 10.83
CA ALA A 51 14.29 -6.06 10.30
C ALA A 51 12.79 -6.23 10.64
N GLN A 52 12.41 -7.32 11.32
CA GLN A 52 11.02 -7.65 11.66
C GLN A 52 10.32 -6.54 12.44
N ALA A 53 11.02 -5.85 13.36
CA ALA A 53 10.45 -4.75 14.13
C ALA A 53 9.99 -3.56 13.23
N TYR A 54 10.72 -3.28 12.15
CA TYR A 54 10.34 -2.25 11.19
C TYR A 54 9.12 -2.65 10.37
N TRP A 55 9.02 -3.94 10.02
CA TRP A 55 7.86 -4.50 9.33
C TRP A 55 6.59 -4.37 10.18
N GLU A 56 6.64 -4.84 11.43
CA GLU A 56 5.52 -4.77 12.37
C GLU A 56 5.10 -3.33 12.63
N HIS A 57 6.07 -2.42 12.80
CA HIS A 57 5.78 -1.00 12.96
C HIS A 57 5.04 -0.42 11.73
N ALA A 58 5.52 -0.72 10.51
CA ALA A 58 4.90 -0.21 9.30
C ALA A 58 3.49 -0.75 9.08
N ILE A 59 3.27 -2.05 9.28
CA ILE A 59 1.94 -2.67 9.16
C ILE A 59 0.96 -2.11 10.19
N ALA A 60 1.40 -1.86 11.43
CA ALA A 60 0.55 -1.33 12.48
C ALA A 60 0.14 0.13 12.28
N HIS A 61 0.98 0.94 11.62
CA HIS A 61 0.78 2.39 11.54
C HIS A 61 0.49 2.91 10.12
N ALA A 62 0.59 2.07 9.09
CA ALA A 62 0.28 2.47 7.72
C ALA A 62 -1.18 2.92 7.61
N PRO A 63 -1.45 4.15 7.12
CA PRO A 63 -2.81 4.59 6.89
C PRO A 63 -3.49 3.72 5.83
N ARG A 64 -4.81 3.59 5.95
CA ARG A 64 -5.62 2.79 5.03
C ARG A 64 -5.38 3.21 3.58
N GLY A 65 -5.11 2.22 2.72
CA GLY A 65 -4.88 2.41 1.30
C GLY A 65 -3.46 2.81 0.91
N LEU A 66 -2.53 2.97 1.87
CA LEU A 66 -1.11 3.22 1.59
C LEU A 66 -0.42 1.96 1.05
N LEU A 67 -0.62 0.82 1.71
CA LEU A 67 0.00 -0.45 1.34
C LEU A 67 -1.00 -1.31 0.57
N ARG A 68 -0.66 -1.67 -0.66
CA ARG A 68 -1.32 -2.67 -1.50
C ARG A 68 -0.57 -3.99 -1.40
N LYS A 69 -1.21 -5.08 -1.81
CA LYS A 69 -0.56 -6.41 -1.87
C LYS A 69 0.74 -6.42 -2.67
N LEU A 70 0.84 -5.59 -3.72
CA LEU A 70 2.06 -5.47 -4.52
C LEU A 70 3.23 -4.87 -3.71
N ASP A 71 2.92 -4.01 -2.74
CA ASP A 71 3.91 -3.24 -1.98
C ASP A 71 4.63 -4.07 -0.92
N VAL A 72 4.18 -5.29 -0.64
CA VAL A 72 4.77 -6.21 0.36
C VAL A 72 6.28 -6.39 0.16
N TYR A 73 6.75 -6.53 -1.09
CA TYR A 73 8.19 -6.66 -1.39
C TYR A 73 8.94 -5.33 -1.26
N LEU A 74 8.31 -4.22 -1.64
CA LEU A 74 8.88 -2.88 -1.48
C LEU A 74 9.05 -2.54 0.01
N LEU A 75 8.04 -2.88 0.82
CA LEU A 75 8.07 -2.71 2.27
C LEU A 75 9.21 -3.53 2.89
N ALA A 76 9.35 -4.81 2.52
CA ALA A 76 10.44 -5.64 3.04
C ALA A 76 11.82 -5.08 2.69
N ALA A 77 12.02 -4.59 1.47
CA ALA A 77 13.25 -3.95 1.06
C ALA A 77 13.53 -2.68 1.90
N TRP A 78 12.52 -1.87 2.17
CA TRP A 78 12.63 -0.69 3.02
C TRP A 78 12.99 -1.06 4.48
N CYS A 79 12.32 -2.05 5.07
CA CYS A 79 12.61 -2.53 6.42
C CYS A 79 14.07 -2.99 6.55
N ASN A 80 14.55 -3.79 5.57
CA ASN A 80 15.93 -4.24 5.52
C ASN A 80 16.93 -3.07 5.42
N ALA A 81 16.62 -2.07 4.60
CA ALA A 81 17.46 -0.88 4.46
C ALA A 81 17.50 -0.05 5.75
N ALA A 82 16.36 0.13 6.42
CA ALA A 82 16.26 0.85 7.68
C ALA A 82 17.10 0.18 8.78
N TYR A 83 16.96 -1.14 8.94
CA TYR A 83 17.78 -1.92 9.88
C TYR A 83 19.28 -1.77 9.58
N ARG A 84 19.69 -1.97 8.33
CA ARG A 84 21.11 -1.88 7.93
C ARG A 84 21.68 -0.48 8.17
N TYR A 85 20.90 0.56 7.89
CA TYR A 85 21.31 1.94 8.15
C TYR A 85 21.55 2.17 9.64
N GLU A 86 20.58 1.82 10.50
CA GLU A 86 20.70 1.97 11.94
C GLU A 86 21.86 1.15 12.53
N TYR A 87 22.04 -0.09 12.06
CA TYR A 87 23.15 -0.96 12.44
C TYR A 87 24.50 -0.34 12.10
N ASN A 88 24.67 0.18 10.88
CA ASN A 88 25.90 0.81 10.44
C ASN A 88 26.21 2.11 11.23
N MET A 89 25.18 2.90 11.56
CA MET A 89 25.36 4.08 12.42
C MET A 89 25.87 3.72 13.80
N ARG A 90 25.35 2.64 14.40
CA ARG A 90 25.84 2.13 15.69
C ARG A 90 27.28 1.62 15.61
N LEU A 91 27.66 0.97 14.51
CA LEU A 91 29.04 0.52 14.32
C LEU A 91 29.99 1.71 14.20
N ALA A 92 29.66 2.71 13.37
CA ALA A 92 30.48 3.91 13.22
C ALA A 92 30.71 4.60 14.56
N ALA A 93 29.64 4.78 15.36
CA ALA A 93 29.73 5.39 16.68
C ALA A 93 30.63 4.62 17.67
N LYS A 94 30.78 3.30 17.50
CA LYS A 94 31.67 2.47 18.33
C LYS A 94 33.13 2.50 17.86
N SER A 95 33.36 2.79 16.57
CA SER A 95 34.70 2.88 16.00
C SER A 95 35.39 4.22 16.28
N ASP A 96 34.61 5.25 16.63
CA ASP A 96 35.11 6.59 16.97
C ASP A 96 35.52 6.76 18.46
N VAL A 97 35.51 5.68 19.25
CA VAL A 97 35.92 5.63 20.67
C VAL A 97 37.14 4.74 20.84
#